data_AF-A0A0D6PA42-F1
#
_entry.id   AF-A0A0D6PA42-F1
#
_cell.length_a   1.000
_cell.length_b   1.000
_cell.length_c   1.000
_cell.angle_alpha   90.00
_cell.angle_beta   90.00
_cell.angle_gamma   90.00
#
_symmetry.space_group_name_H-M   'P 1'
#
loop_
_entity.id
_entity.type
_entity.pdbx_description
1 polymer ?
#
loop_
_entity_poly.entity_id
_entity_poly.type
_entity_poly.pdbx_seq_one_letter_code
_entity_poly.pdbx_strand_id
1 'polypeptide(L)' 'MPWTAEDAPQHTHKATTAELRALWAKVANETLDRTGDEGRAIREANAVVAREAAR' A
#
# COMPACT_ATOMS: atom_id res chain seq x y z
N MET A 1 4.90 2.64 12.17
CA MET A 1 4.30 4.00 12.08
C MET A 1 3.30 4.01 10.93
N PRO A 2 2.24 4.83 10.93
CA PRO A 2 1.35 4.91 9.78
C PRO A 2 2.15 5.36 8.56
N TRP A 3 2.09 4.58 7.48
CA TRP A 3 2.83 4.85 6.25
C TRP A 3 2.22 6.01 5.47
N THR A 4 3.06 6.72 4.75
CA THR A 4 2.69 7.77 3.81
C THR A 4 2.72 7.25 2.37
N ALA A 5 2.19 8.04 1.44
CA ALA A 5 2.28 7.73 0.01
C ALA A 5 3.75 7.64 -0.49
N GLU A 6 4.67 8.35 0.16
CA GLU A 6 6.10 8.34 -0.20
C GLU A 6 6.82 7.06 0.21
N ASP A 7 6.24 6.29 1.13
CA ASP A 7 6.77 4.99 1.54
C ASP A 7 6.43 3.88 0.54
N ALA A 8 5.34 4.03 -0.22
CA ALA A 8 4.86 3.00 -1.14
C ALA A 8 5.92 2.50 -2.16
N PRO A 9 6.74 3.36 -2.80
CA PRO A 9 7.79 2.91 -3.73
C PRO A 9 8.88 2.04 -3.10
N GLN A 10 9.07 2.10 -1.76
CA GLN A 10 10.02 1.25 -1.04
C GLN A 10 9.50 -0.18 -0.88
N HIS A 11 8.18 -0.36 -0.94
CA HIS A 11 7.49 -1.63 -0.73
C HIS A 11 6.95 -2.26 -2.01
N THR A 12 6.69 -1.45 -3.05
CA THR A 12 6.24 -1.92 -4.36
C THR A 12 6.65 -1.00 -5.50
N HIS A 13 7.24 -1.59 -6.54
CA HIS A 13 7.55 -0.89 -7.79
C HIS A 13 6.30 -0.59 -8.64
N LYS A 14 5.12 -1.06 -8.23
CA LYS A 14 3.86 -0.83 -8.96
C LYS A 14 3.18 0.49 -8.60
N ALA A 15 3.58 1.15 -7.51
CA ALA A 15 3.06 2.46 -7.10
C ALA A 15 3.72 3.61 -7.89
N THR A 16 3.57 3.59 -9.23
CA THR A 16 4.26 4.52 -10.13
C THR A 16 3.64 5.92 -10.16
N THR A 17 2.34 6.04 -9.92
CA THR A 17 1.61 7.32 -9.90
C THR A 17 1.29 7.79 -8.48
N ALA A 18 1.01 9.09 -8.31
CA ALA A 18 0.61 9.66 -7.02
C ALA A 18 -0.66 8.98 -6.47
N GLU A 19 -1.61 8.65 -7.34
CA GLU A 19 -2.87 7.98 -6.98
C GLU A 19 -2.61 6.56 -6.46
N LEU A 20 -1.75 5.79 -7.12
CA LEU A 20 -1.40 4.43 -6.69
C LEU A 20 -0.62 4.43 -5.36
N ARG A 21 0.22 5.44 -5.13
CA ARG A 21 0.92 5.64 -3.86
C ARG A 21 -0.03 5.97 -2.72
N ALA A 22 -0.99 6.87 -2.96
CA ALA A 22 -2.03 7.20 -1.99
C ALA A 22 -2.92 5.99 -1.68
N LEU A 23 -3.28 5.21 -2.70
CA LEU A 23 -4.03 3.96 -2.55
C LEU A 23 -3.27 2.95 -1.69
N TRP A 24 -1.96 2.78 -1.95
CA TRP A 24 -1.10 1.90 -1.16
C TRP A 24 -1.14 2.26 0.33
N ALA A 25 -0.85 3.52 0.65
CA ALA A 25 -0.76 4.00 2.03
C ALA A 25 -2.10 3.85 2.76
N LYS A 26 -3.21 4.14 2.07
CA LYS A 26 -4.56 3.94 2.61
C LYS A 26 -4.78 2.48 3.01
N VAL A 27 -4.58 1.53 2.08
CA VAL A 27 -4.83 0.11 2.35
C VAL A 27 -3.88 -0.45 3.41
N ALA A 28 -2.61 -0.05 3.38
CA ALA A 28 -1.63 -0.48 4.36
C ALA A 28 -2.04 -0.04 5.77
N ASN A 29 -2.38 1.24 5.95
CA ASN A 29 -2.79 1.77 7.25
C ASN A 29 -4.11 1.19 7.74
N GLU A 30 -5.12 1.06 6.88
CA GLU A 30 -6.41 0.43 7.24
C GLU A 30 -6.22 -1.05 7.66
N THR A 31 -5.32 -1.78 7.00
CA THR A 31 -5.04 -3.17 7.33
C THR A 31 -4.26 -3.30 8.63
N LEU A 32 -3.29 -2.41 8.85
CA LEU A 32 -2.53 -2.36 10.11
C LEU A 32 -3.44 -2.01 11.29
N ASP A 33 -4.32 -1.02 11.15
CA ASP A 33 -5.26 -0.64 12.20
C ASP A 33 -6.21 -1.79 12.57
N ARG A 34 -6.72 -2.51 11.57
CA ARG A 34 -7.64 -3.64 11.76
C ARG A 34 -6.98 -4.87 12.36
N THR A 35 -5.70 -5.13 12.06
CA THR A 35 -5.08 -6.45 12.32
C THR A 35 -3.85 -6.41 13.22
N GLY A 36 -3.18 -5.27 13.33
CA GLY A 36 -1.88 -5.14 13.99
C GLY A 36 -0.73 -5.85 13.27
N ASP A 37 -0.95 -6.46 12.10
CA ASP A 37 0.05 -7.23 11.35
C ASP A 37 0.63 -6.38 10.20
N GLU A 38 1.85 -5.88 10.42
CA GLU A 38 2.59 -5.09 9.43
C GLU A 38 2.87 -5.87 8.13
N GLY A 39 3.25 -7.14 8.25
CA GLY A 39 3.56 -7.98 7.09
C GLY A 39 2.32 -8.21 6.23
N ARG A 40 1.15 -8.38 6.86
CA ARG A 40 -0.13 -8.47 6.17
C ARG A 40 -0.51 -7.15 5.51
N ALA A 41 -0.34 -6.03 6.20
CA ALA A 41 -0.63 -4.70 5.65
C ALA A 41 0.13 -4.43 4.35
N ILE A 42 1.45 -4.70 4.33
CA ILE A 42 2.28 -4.52 3.13
C ILE A 42 1.81 -5.45 2.00
N ARG A 43 1.53 -6.73 2.29
CA ARG A 43 1.09 -7.69 1.26
C ARG A 43 -0.28 -7.31 0.66
N GLU A 44 -1.25 -6.92 1.49
CA GLU A 44 -2.58 -6.50 1.01
C GLU A 44 -2.49 -5.22 0.18
N ALA A 45 -1.74 -4.21 0.64
CA ALA A 45 -1.54 -2.97 -0.10
C ALA A 45 -0.83 -3.20 -1.45
N ASN A 46 0.23 -4.02 -1.47
CA ASN A 46 0.93 -4.39 -2.70
C ASN A 46 -0.01 -5.08 -3.71
N ALA A 47 -0.86 -6.00 -3.23
CA ALA A 47 -1.79 -6.72 -4.07
C ALA A 47 -2.88 -5.82 -4.66
N VAL A 48 -3.40 -4.85 -3.89
CA VAL A 48 -4.39 -3.88 -4.38
C VAL A 48 -3.78 -2.98 -5.45
N VAL A 49 -2.62 -2.37 -5.17
CA VAL A 49 -1.94 -1.51 -6.14
C VAL A 49 -1.59 -2.25 -7.42
N ALA A 50 -1.12 -3.50 -7.32
CA ALA A 50 -0.80 -4.31 -8.50
C ALA A 50 -2.04 -4.57 -9.39
N ARG A 51 -3.24 -4.72 -8.80
CA ARG A 51 -4.49 -4.86 -9.56
C ARG A 51 -4.91 -3.54 -10.20
N GLU A 52 -4.85 -2.44 -9.45
CA GLU A 52 -5.24 -1.12 -9.98
C GLU A 52 -4.29 -0.66 -11.10
N ALA A 53 -2.99 -0.95 -10.97
CA ALA A 53 -2.00 -0.65 -12.01
C ALA A 53 -2.15 -1.50 -13.28
N ALA A 54 -2.88 -2.62 -13.21
CA ALA A 54 -3.15 -3.50 -14.35
C ALA A 54 -4.50 -3.22 -15.02
N ARG A 55 -5.27 -2.27 -14.48
CA ARG A 55 -6.56 -1.82 -15.00
C ARG A 55 -6.38 -0.75 -16.07
#